data_AF-A0A934GHL1-F1
#
_entry.id   AF-A0A934GHL1-F1
#
_cell.length_a   1.000
_cell.length_b   1.000
_cell.length_c   1.000
_cell.angle_alpha   90.00
_cell.angle_beta   90.00
_cell.angle_gamma   90.00
#
_symmetry.space_group_name_H-M   'P 1'
#
loop_
_entity.id
_entity.type
_entity.pdbx_description
1 polymer ?
#
loop_
_entity_poly.entity_id
_entity_poly.type
_entity_poly.pdbx_seq_one_letter_code
_entity_poly.pdbx_strand_id
1 'polypeptide(L)' 'MTTAQPVKRSPRILGIDAGGTMTDTFLIDDNGEFVVGKAQTTPQDESIGFLNSAHDAMKYWGLTVEEGFPQLR' A
#
# COMPACT_ATOMS: atom_id res chain seq x y z
N MET A 1 -3.53 14.54 29.84
CA MET A 1 -3.11 13.41 28.99
C MET A 1 -3.52 13.75 27.57
N THR A 2 -2.59 14.25 26.75
CA THR A 2 -2.90 14.63 25.36
C THR A 2 -2.98 13.36 24.53
N THR A 3 -4.16 13.01 24.06
CA THR A 3 -4.31 11.99 23.02
C THR A 3 -3.59 12.51 21.78
N ALA A 4 -2.51 11.85 21.38
CA ALA A 4 -1.89 12.12 20.09
C ALA A 4 -2.97 11.87 19.02
N GLN A 5 -3.28 12.89 18.23
CA GLN A 5 -4.15 12.71 17.08
C GLN A 5 -3.46 11.71 16.13
N PRO A 6 -4.18 10.74 15.56
CA PRO A 6 -3.59 9.85 14.57
C PRO A 6 -3.03 10.71 13.44
N VAL A 7 -1.74 10.52 13.13
CA VAL A 7 -1.09 11.21 12.01
C VAL A 7 -1.82 10.76 10.75
N LYS A 8 -2.54 11.69 10.11
CA LYS A 8 -3.21 11.41 8.84
C LYS A 8 -2.12 11.21 7.79
N ARG A 9 -1.93 9.96 7.35
CA ARG A 9 -0.97 9.60 6.30
C ARG A 9 -1.57 9.91 4.94
N SER A 10 -0.74 10.47 4.06
CA SER A 10 -1.12 10.79 2.69
C SER A 10 -0.24 9.99 1.73
N PRO A 11 -0.69 8.83 1.21
CA PRO A 11 0.09 8.05 0.25
C PRO A 11 0.37 8.86 -1.02
N ARG A 12 1.59 8.79 -1.54
CA ARG A 12 2.03 9.60 -2.68
C ARG A 12 2.61 8.78 -3.82
N ILE A 13 3.43 7.79 -3.50
CA ILE A 13 4.10 6.96 -4.50
C ILE A 13 3.80 5.51 -4.16
N LEU A 14 3.43 4.74 -5.18
CA LEU A 14 3.23 3.30 -5.09
C LEU A 14 4.11 2.65 -6.15
N GLY A 15 5.05 1.82 -5.72
CA GLY A 15 5.83 0.93 -6.57
C GLY A 15 5.33 -0.50 -6.41
N ILE A 16 5.35 -1.27 -7.50
CA ILE A 16 4.93 -2.68 -7.52
C ILE A 16 6.03 -3.52 -8.16
N ASP A 17 6.35 -4.64 -7.53
CA ASP A 17 7.08 -5.74 -8.14
C ASP A 17 6.15 -6.96 -8.17
N ALA A 18 5.73 -7.36 -9.38
CA ALA A 18 4.79 -8.45 -9.60
C ALA A 18 5.47 -9.64 -10.27
N GLY A 19 4.86 -10.82 -10.12
CA GLY A 19 5.40 -12.08 -10.65
C GLY A 19 6.00 -12.95 -9.55
N GLY A 20 6.77 -13.97 -9.93
CA GLY A 20 7.40 -14.90 -8.97
C GLY A 20 6.38 -15.58 -8.05
N THR A 21 6.72 -15.70 -6.76
CA THR A 21 5.85 -16.30 -5.73
C THR A 21 5.01 -15.25 -4.99
N MET A 22 5.57 -14.05 -4.80
CA MET A 22 4.94 -12.95 -4.07
C MET A 22 4.96 -11.67 -4.92
N THR A 23 3.86 -10.93 -4.90
CA THR A 23 3.77 -9.54 -5.38
C THR A 23 4.05 -8.61 -4.21
N ASP A 24 4.97 -7.67 -4.41
CA ASP A 24 5.41 -6.70 -3.42
C ASP A 24 4.93 -5.29 -3.80
N THR A 25 4.41 -4.55 -2.82
CA THR A 25 4.03 -3.13 -2.94
C THR A 25 4.91 -2.29 -2.04
N PHE A 26 5.50 -1.23 -2.59
CA PHE A 26 6.23 -0.20 -1.84
C PHE A 26 5.42 1.08 -1.83
N LEU A 27 4.90 1.48 -0.67
CA LEU A 27 4.04 2.66 -0.51
C LEU A 27 4.78 3.75 0.26
N ILE A 28 4.88 4.96 -0.29
CA ILE A 28 5.60 6.10 0.29
C ILE A 28 4.64 7.26 0.52
N ASP A 29 4.69 7.89 1.70
CA ASP A 29 3.89 9.06 2.04
C ASP A 29 4.58 10.39 1.63
N ASP A 30 3.96 11.51 1.97
CA ASP A 30 4.47 12.86 1.68
C ASP A 30 5.69 13.27 2.51
N ASN A 31 5.96 12.58 3.61
CA ASN A 31 7.14 12.78 4.45
C ASN A 31 8.29 11.84 4.05
N GLY A 32 8.08 10.97 3.07
CA GLY A 32 9.06 9.99 2.62
C GLY A 32 9.11 8.74 3.51
N GLU A 33 8.18 8.56 4.45
CA GLU A 33 8.04 7.31 5.19
C GLU A 33 7.38 6.26 4.32
N PHE A 34 7.78 4.99 4.49
CA PHE A 34 7.32 3.92 3.64
C PHE A 34 6.90 2.67 4.41
N VAL A 35 6.04 1.90 3.77
CA VAL A 35 5.63 0.55 4.18
C VAL A 35 5.69 -0.38 2.99
N VAL A 36 5.84 -1.68 3.28
CA VAL A 36 5.88 -2.73 2.26
C VAL A 36 4.67 -3.64 2.48
N GLY A 37 3.87 -3.79 1.44
CA GLY A 37 2.81 -4.78 1.37
C GLY A 37 3.27 -5.99 0.57
N LYS A 38 2.75 -7.17 0.91
CA LYS A 38 3.10 -8.42 0.25
C LYS A 38 1.87 -9.32 0.12
N ALA A 39 1.67 -9.88 -1.06
CA ALA A 39 0.62 -10.87 -1.31
C ALA A 39 1.14 -11.99 -2.20
N GLN A 40 0.48 -13.15 -2.16
CA GLN A 40 0.80 -14.23 -3.10
C GLN A 40 0.49 -13.77 -4.52
N THR A 41 1.42 -14.02 -5.45
CA THR A 41 1.23 -13.70 -6.86
C THR A 41 0.08 -14.52 -7.41
N THR A 42 -0.73 -13.90 -8.26
CA THR A 42 -1.83 -14.53 -9.01
C THR A 42 -1.50 -14.52 -10.50
N PRO A 43 -0.71 -15.48 -11.01
CA PRO A 43 -0.19 -15.42 -12.39
C PRO A 43 -1.28 -15.45 -13.48
N GLN A 44 -2.47 -15.94 -13.14
CA GLN A 44 -3.61 -15.97 -14.05
C GLN A 44 -4.27 -14.60 -14.21
N ASP A 45 -4.10 -13.72 -13.21
CA ASP A 45 -4.60 -12.35 -13.19
C ASP A 45 -3.80 -11.52 -12.18
N GLU A 46 -2.78 -10.81 -12.66
CA GLU A 46 -1.87 -10.02 -11.81
C GLU A 46 -2.58 -8.85 -11.12
N SER A 47 -3.74 -8.41 -11.62
CA SER A 47 -4.50 -7.33 -10.98
C SER A 47 -4.98 -7.70 -9.58
N ILE A 48 -5.24 -8.99 -9.33
CA ILE A 48 -5.62 -9.51 -8.02
C ILE A 48 -4.43 -9.43 -7.05
N GLY A 49 -3.25 -9.88 -7.47
CA GLY A 49 -2.01 -9.81 -6.68
C GLY A 49 -1.59 -8.37 -6.39
N PHE A 50 -1.73 -7.48 -7.37
CA PHE A 50 -1.57 -6.04 -7.20
C PHE A 50 -2.52 -5.48 -6.14
N LEU A 51 -3.83 -5.72 -6.24
CA LEU A 51 -4.80 -5.19 -5.27
C LEU A 51 -4.57 -5.75 -3.86
N ASN A 52 -4.26 -7.04 -3.76
CA ASN A 52 -4.01 -7.68 -2.47
C ASN A 52 -2.76 -7.14 -1.78
N SER A 53 -1.65 -6.99 -2.51
CA SER A 53 -0.41 -6.43 -1.98
C SER A 53 -0.54 -4.94 -1.64
N ALA A 54 -1.28 -4.16 -2.44
CA ALA A 54 -1.61 -2.78 -2.12
C ALA A 54 -2.49 -2.65 -0.86
N HIS A 55 -3.51 -3.51 -0.71
CA HIS A 55 -4.30 -3.58 0.51
C HIS A 55 -3.46 -3.91 1.73
N ASP A 56 -2.51 -4.85 1.60
CA ASP A 56 -1.60 -5.21 2.68
C ASP A 56 -0.73 -4.03 3.12
N ALA A 57 -0.17 -3.28 2.17
CA ALA A 57 0.60 -2.06 2.47
C ALA A 57 -0.26 -1.00 3.20
N MET A 58 -1.47 -0.72 2.72
CA MET A 58 -2.32 0.34 3.26
C MET A 58 -2.85 0.07 4.67
N LYS A 59 -2.99 -1.21 5.05
CA LYS A 59 -3.39 -1.60 6.42
C LYS A 59 -2.43 -1.05 7.48
N TYR A 60 -1.13 -0.95 7.19
CA TYR A 60 -0.15 -0.40 8.13
C TYR A 60 -0.39 1.07 8.46
N TRP A 61 -1.10 1.80 7.59
CA TRP A 61 -1.51 3.20 7.82
C TRP A 61 -2.99 3.35 8.12
N GLY A 62 -3.72 2.24 8.30
CA GLY A 62 -5.16 2.26 8.58
C GLY A 62 -5.99 2.83 7.43
N LEU A 63 -5.52 2.70 6.19
CA LEU A 63 -6.21 3.17 4.99
C LEU A 63 -6.82 2.02 4.20
N THR A 64 -7.92 2.29 3.50
CA THR A 64 -8.41 1.43 2.41
C THR A 64 -7.82 1.86 1.06
N VAL A 65 -7.94 1.01 0.03
CA VAL A 65 -7.48 1.35 -1.33
C VAL A 65 -8.31 2.47 -1.95
N GLU A 66 -9.60 2.55 -1.61
CA GLU A 66 -10.49 3.63 -2.03
C GLU A 66 -10.08 4.98 -1.45
N GLU A 67 -9.54 5.00 -0.23
CA GLU A 67 -9.01 6.20 0.41
C GLU A 67 -7.61 6.54 -0.12
N GLY A 68 -6.75 5.54 -0.31
CA GLY A 68 -5.34 5.73 -0.65
C GLY A 68 -5.08 6.00 -2.13
N PHE A 69 -5.70 5.26 -3.05
CA PHE A 69 -5.42 5.37 -4.49
C PHE A 69 -5.69 6.76 -5.08
N PRO A 70 -6.76 7.48 -4.73
CA PRO A 70 -6.99 8.84 -5.23
C PRO A 70 -5.91 9.85 -4.85
N GLN A 71 -5.02 9.54 -3.89
CA GLN A 71 -3.95 10.42 -3.41
C GLN A 71 -2.62 10.21 -4.13
N LEU A 72 -2.46 9.06 -4.80
CA LEU A 72 -1.25 8.72 -5.55
C LEU A 72 -1.02 9.70 -6.70
N ARG A 73 0.25 9.95 -7.03
CA ARG A 73 0.66 10.86 -8.11
C ARG A 73 1.45 10.16 -9.21
#